data_AF-A0A1Y6G631-F1
#
_entry.id   AF-A0A1Y6G631-F1
#
_cell.length_a   1.000
_cell.length_b   1.000
_cell.length_c   1.000
_cell.angle_alpha   90.00
_cell.angle_beta   90.00
_cell.angle_gamma   90.00
#
_symmetry.space_group_name_H-M   'P 1'
#
loop_
_entity.id
_entity.type
_entity.pdbx_description
1 polymer ?
#
loop_
_entity_poly.entity_id
_entity_poly.type
_entity_poly.pdbx_seq_one_letter_code
_entity_poly.pdbx_strand_id
1 'polypeptide(L)'
;MGSHPTKALIAASLLAAAPTHALEPGWGYSPLPGEGDRASMGCARGSTDEDYSCLAVRCEDDFSIGIHIHSSRPGGTEGMWEMTLDREARQLEAVSDLAPYDARLVDADGWLLDGLRHGTFVYLRHHADPTGEFAFIDLGGSFRAINEALYWCAPRVAPAEQNELSDVDTTTQQGETR
;
A
#
# COMPACT_ATOMS: atom_id res chain seq x y z
N MET A 1 -16.90 63.21 27.87
CA MET A 1 -17.36 61.89 28.35
C MET A 1 -17.41 60.95 27.15
N GLY A 2 -16.44 60.06 27.05
CA GLY A 2 -16.36 59.04 26.00
C GLY A 2 -16.52 57.65 26.61
N SER A 3 -17.10 56.73 25.83
CA SER A 3 -16.83 55.29 25.85
C SER A 3 -17.72 54.62 24.78
N HIS A 4 -17.08 53.93 23.84
CA HIS A 4 -17.71 53.18 22.74
C HIS A 4 -18.15 51.77 23.21
N PRO A 5 -19.27 51.21 22.72
CA PRO A 5 -19.52 49.78 22.83
C PRO A 5 -18.74 49.01 21.73
N THR A 6 -17.62 48.40 22.09
CA THR A 6 -16.81 47.55 21.19
C THR A 6 -17.01 46.06 21.53
N LYS A 7 -17.66 45.37 20.59
CA LYS A 7 -17.35 44.03 20.04
C LYS A 7 -16.71 42.97 20.96
N ALA A 8 -17.38 41.82 21.09
CA ALA A 8 -16.75 40.50 21.23
C ALA A 8 -17.60 39.50 20.44
N LEU A 9 -17.45 39.42 19.11
CA LEU A 9 -16.53 38.53 18.38
C LEU A 9 -16.71 37.04 18.73
N ILE A 10 -17.65 36.42 17.99
CA ILE A 10 -17.53 35.16 17.26
C ILE A 10 -16.65 34.11 17.96
N ALA A 11 -17.31 33.21 18.71
CA ALA A 11 -16.71 31.95 19.14
C ALA A 11 -16.32 31.14 17.90
N ALA A 12 -15.01 30.95 17.75
CA ALA A 12 -14.36 30.28 16.64
C ALA A 12 -14.86 28.84 16.49
N SER A 13 -15.60 28.59 15.41
CA SER A 13 -15.81 27.27 14.83
C SER A 13 -14.49 26.80 14.20
N LEU A 14 -13.54 26.37 15.03
CA LEU A 14 -12.43 25.52 14.59
C LEU A 14 -13.02 24.13 14.33
N LEU A 15 -13.69 23.97 13.19
CA LEU A 15 -13.88 22.65 12.60
C LEU A 15 -12.49 22.10 12.31
N ALA A 16 -12.12 21.07 13.06
CA ALA A 16 -11.00 20.22 12.71
C ALA A 16 -11.29 19.63 11.33
N ALA A 17 -10.72 20.23 10.28
CA ALA A 17 -10.63 19.58 8.99
C ALA A 17 -9.72 18.37 9.19
N ALA A 18 -10.29 17.20 9.43
CA ALA A 18 -9.56 15.95 9.27
C ALA A 18 -9.00 15.94 7.85
N PRO A 19 -7.74 15.51 7.63
CA PRO A 19 -7.23 15.34 6.29
C PRO A 19 -8.16 14.39 5.55
N THR A 20 -8.85 14.90 4.53
CA THR A 20 -9.55 14.05 3.58
C THR A 20 -8.47 13.34 2.78
N HIS A 21 -8.26 12.06 3.08
CA HIS A 21 -7.35 11.20 2.36
C HIS A 21 -7.96 10.93 0.99
N ALA A 22 -7.80 11.87 0.06
CA ALA A 22 -8.37 11.76 -1.26
C ALA A 22 -7.75 10.56 -1.98
N LEU A 23 -8.60 9.61 -2.36
CA LEU A 23 -8.24 8.55 -3.29
C LEU A 23 -7.97 9.21 -4.65
N GLU A 24 -6.70 9.48 -4.94
CA GLU A 24 -6.30 10.01 -6.25
C GLU A 24 -6.29 8.88 -7.29
N PRO A 25 -6.81 9.13 -8.50
CA PRO A 25 -6.76 8.14 -9.56
C PRO A 25 -5.32 7.86 -9.99
N GLY A 26 -4.99 6.59 -10.21
CA GLY A 26 -3.67 6.13 -10.63
C GLY A 26 -2.87 5.52 -9.50
N TRP A 27 -1.58 5.25 -9.76
CA TRP A 27 -0.66 4.67 -8.78
C TRP A 27 0.18 5.74 -8.10
N GLY A 28 0.18 5.73 -6.77
CA GLY A 28 0.97 6.64 -5.95
C GLY A 28 1.24 6.06 -4.56
N TYR A 29 1.72 6.90 -3.65
CA TYR A 29 1.88 6.52 -2.24
C TYR A 29 0.52 6.14 -1.63
N SER A 30 0.52 5.15 -0.74
CA SER A 30 -0.66 4.79 0.02
C SER A 30 -1.13 6.00 0.85
N PRO A 31 -2.41 6.40 0.75
CA PRO A 31 -2.92 7.52 1.53
C PRO A 31 -3.20 7.12 2.99
N LEU A 32 -3.14 5.83 3.34
CA LEU A 32 -3.43 5.36 4.70
C LEU A 32 -2.36 5.84 5.70
N PRO A 33 -2.74 6.18 6.94
CA PRO A 33 -1.82 6.69 7.96
C PRO A 33 -0.63 5.76 8.19
N GLY A 34 0.59 6.27 7.99
CA GLY A 34 1.83 5.53 8.23
C GLY A 34 2.27 4.61 7.10
N GLU A 35 1.58 4.60 5.95
CA GLU A 35 1.89 3.69 4.83
C GLU A 35 2.55 4.40 3.64
N GLY A 36 2.64 5.73 3.64
CA GLY A 36 3.07 6.51 2.47
C GLY A 36 4.53 6.29 2.03
N ASP A 37 5.41 5.82 2.90
CA ASP A 37 6.83 5.57 2.60
C ASP A 37 7.13 4.08 2.30
N ARG A 38 6.15 3.20 2.50
CA ARG A 38 6.33 1.76 2.44
C ARG A 38 5.28 1.02 1.61
N ALA A 39 4.26 1.72 1.13
CA ALA A 39 3.25 1.12 0.27
C ALA A 39 2.85 2.06 -0.87
N SER A 40 2.60 1.47 -2.02
CA SER A 40 2.00 2.13 -3.17
C SER A 40 0.60 1.60 -3.39
N MET A 41 -0.37 2.47 -3.66
CA MET A 41 -1.76 2.10 -3.90
C MET A 41 -2.21 2.56 -5.28
N GLY A 42 -2.98 1.71 -5.97
CA GLY A 42 -3.72 2.04 -7.18
C GLY A 42 -5.19 1.65 -7.03
N CYS A 43 -6.08 2.59 -7.33
CA CYS A 43 -7.53 2.42 -7.17
C CYS A 43 -8.27 2.35 -8.49
N ALA A 44 -9.43 1.69 -8.47
CA ALA A 44 -10.27 1.54 -9.64
C ALA A 44 -10.75 2.89 -10.16
N ARG A 45 -10.90 3.02 -11.47
CA ARG A 45 -11.40 4.23 -12.10
C ARG A 45 -12.77 4.60 -11.53
N GLY A 46 -12.91 5.83 -11.06
CA GLY A 46 -14.13 6.33 -10.45
C GLY A 46 -14.28 6.02 -8.96
N SER A 47 -13.25 5.45 -8.32
CA SER A 47 -13.22 5.28 -6.86
C SER A 47 -13.39 6.62 -6.15
N THR A 48 -14.11 6.58 -5.03
CA THR A 48 -14.40 7.69 -4.12
C THR A 48 -14.17 7.25 -2.68
N ASP A 49 -14.23 8.18 -1.72
CA ASP A 49 -14.06 7.86 -0.29
C ASP A 49 -15.13 6.88 0.26
N GLU A 50 -16.28 6.77 -0.41
CA GLU A 50 -17.40 5.90 0.00
C GLU A 50 -17.47 4.60 -0.81
N ASP A 51 -16.98 4.61 -2.04
CA ASP A 51 -17.02 3.49 -2.97
C ASP A 51 -15.68 3.32 -3.69
N TYR A 52 -14.90 2.31 -3.29
CA TYR A 52 -13.56 2.09 -3.80
C TYR A 52 -13.17 0.61 -3.87
N SER A 53 -12.27 0.33 -4.79
CA SER A 53 -11.58 -0.97 -4.93
C SER A 53 -10.16 -0.70 -5.35
N CYS A 54 -9.22 -0.95 -4.45
CA CYS A 54 -7.82 -0.61 -4.63
C CYS A 54 -6.94 -1.84 -4.37
N LEU A 55 -5.79 -1.84 -5.04
CA LEU A 55 -4.69 -2.74 -4.73
C LEU A 55 -3.55 -1.93 -4.13
N ALA A 56 -2.96 -2.45 -3.05
CA ALA A 56 -1.78 -1.87 -2.44
C ALA A 56 -0.62 -2.87 -2.45
N VAL A 57 0.54 -2.43 -2.88
CA VAL A 57 1.79 -3.19 -2.78
C VAL A 57 2.60 -2.59 -1.65
N ARG A 58 2.92 -3.40 -0.64
CA ARG A 58 3.47 -2.97 0.64
C ARG A 58 4.79 -3.68 0.97
N CYS A 59 5.71 -2.91 1.55
CA CYS A 59 6.85 -3.41 2.31
C CYS A 59 6.41 -3.85 3.70
N GLU A 60 6.32 -5.14 3.92
CA GLU A 60 5.95 -5.69 5.23
C GLU A 60 7.04 -5.43 6.28
N ASP A 61 6.69 -5.59 7.56
CA ASP A 61 7.63 -5.36 8.67
C ASP A 61 8.79 -6.37 8.70
N ASP A 62 8.58 -7.55 8.10
CA ASP A 62 9.60 -8.56 7.90
C ASP A 62 10.39 -8.36 6.59
N PHE A 63 10.20 -7.23 5.92
CA PHE A 63 10.78 -6.87 4.62
C PHE A 63 10.31 -7.75 3.44
N SER A 64 9.30 -8.60 3.64
CA SER A 64 8.61 -9.27 2.54
C SER A 64 7.74 -8.29 1.76
N ILE A 65 7.32 -8.69 0.56
CA ILE A 65 6.39 -7.93 -0.25
C ILE A 65 4.99 -8.51 -0.02
N GLY A 66 4.06 -7.65 0.39
CA GLY A 66 2.64 -7.97 0.46
C GLY A 66 1.87 -7.25 -0.65
N ILE A 67 0.85 -7.93 -1.18
CA ILE A 67 -0.15 -7.31 -2.04
C ILE A 67 -1.48 -7.41 -1.32
N HIS A 68 -2.15 -6.29 -1.18
CA HIS A 68 -3.37 -6.16 -0.39
C HIS A 68 -4.50 -5.61 -1.22
N ILE A 69 -5.71 -5.99 -0.86
CA ILE A 69 -6.93 -5.38 -1.36
C ILE A 69 -7.48 -4.42 -0.30
N HIS A 70 -7.85 -3.22 -0.75
CA HIS A 70 -8.54 -2.23 0.05
C HIS A 70 -9.84 -1.85 -0.64
N SER A 71 -10.99 -2.17 -0.04
CA SER A 71 -12.29 -2.01 -0.70
C SER A 71 -13.42 -1.71 0.27
N SER A 72 -14.36 -0.87 -0.16
CA SER A 72 -15.63 -0.62 0.53
C SER A 72 -16.67 -1.75 0.37
N ARG A 73 -16.29 -2.88 -0.24
CA ARG A 73 -17.16 -4.01 -0.57
C ARG A 73 -18.00 -4.45 0.65
N PRO A 74 -19.35 -4.52 0.53
CA PRO A 74 -20.19 -5.12 1.54
C PRO A 74 -19.90 -6.62 1.70
N GLY A 75 -19.72 -7.07 2.95
CA GLY A 75 -19.47 -8.48 3.25
C GLY A 75 -18.00 -8.89 3.27
N GLY A 76 -17.08 -7.93 3.39
CA GLY A 76 -15.65 -8.17 3.61
C GLY A 76 -14.86 -8.35 2.31
N THR A 77 -13.54 -8.43 2.43
CA THR A 77 -12.63 -8.62 1.30
C THR A 77 -11.95 -9.98 1.28
N GLU A 78 -12.13 -10.80 2.32
CA GLU A 78 -11.62 -12.17 2.35
C GLU A 78 -12.36 -13.09 1.39
N GLY A 79 -11.63 -14.05 0.82
CA GLY A 79 -12.14 -15.05 -0.11
C GLY A 79 -11.50 -14.97 -1.49
N MET A 80 -12.16 -15.57 -2.48
CA MET A 80 -11.60 -15.68 -3.83
C MET A 80 -11.87 -14.44 -4.67
N TRP A 81 -10.82 -13.89 -5.27
CA TRP A 81 -10.87 -12.80 -6.21
C TRP A 81 -10.51 -13.29 -7.61
N GLU A 82 -11.40 -13.05 -8.56
CA GLU A 82 -11.12 -13.21 -9.98
C GLU A 82 -10.39 -11.95 -10.46
N MET A 83 -9.20 -12.14 -11.04
CA MET A 83 -8.38 -11.06 -11.56
C MET A 83 -7.98 -11.34 -13.00
N THR A 84 -8.12 -10.35 -13.86
CA THR A 84 -7.62 -10.38 -15.24
C THR A 84 -6.60 -9.27 -15.43
N LEU A 85 -5.32 -9.66 -15.52
CA LEU A 85 -4.21 -8.79 -15.84
C LEU A 85 -3.96 -8.87 -17.35
N ASP A 86 -4.18 -7.76 -18.06
CA ASP A 86 -4.15 -7.65 -19.53
C ASP A 86 -5.04 -8.68 -20.27
N ARG A 87 -4.60 -9.94 -20.39
CA ARG A 87 -5.33 -11.07 -21.02
C ARG A 87 -5.21 -12.39 -20.27
N GLU A 88 -4.55 -12.41 -19.11
CA GLU A 88 -4.43 -13.60 -18.27
C GLU A 88 -5.37 -13.45 -17.08
N ALA A 89 -6.26 -14.44 -16.91
CA ALA A 89 -7.19 -14.49 -15.80
C ALA A 89 -6.74 -15.54 -14.79
N ARG A 90 -6.70 -15.16 -13.52
CA ARG A 90 -6.43 -16.05 -12.39
C ARG A 90 -7.36 -15.76 -11.22
N GLN A 91 -7.44 -16.72 -10.32
CA GLN A 91 -8.12 -16.55 -9.05
C GLN A 91 -7.07 -16.53 -7.95
N LEU A 92 -7.14 -15.54 -7.09
CA LEU A 92 -6.27 -15.40 -5.93
C LEU A 92 -7.12 -15.38 -4.67
N GLU A 93 -6.64 -16.04 -3.63
CA GLU A 93 -7.26 -16.01 -2.31
C GLU A 93 -6.80 -14.75 -1.58
N ALA A 94 -7.75 -14.01 -1.01
CA ALA A 94 -7.50 -12.92 -0.08
C ALA A 94 -7.77 -13.41 1.35
N VAL A 95 -6.80 -13.25 2.23
CA VAL A 95 -6.84 -13.68 3.64
C VAL A 95 -6.73 -12.46 4.56
N SER A 96 -7.36 -12.52 5.74
CA SER A 96 -7.21 -11.47 6.74
C SER A 96 -5.74 -11.33 7.16
N ASP A 97 -5.29 -10.09 7.35
CA ASP A 97 -3.96 -9.75 7.80
C ASP A 97 -4.02 -8.60 8.83
N LEU A 98 -2.90 -8.27 9.46
CA LEU A 98 -2.77 -7.17 10.41
C LEU A 98 -2.42 -5.83 9.75
N ALA A 99 -2.13 -5.83 8.45
CA ALA A 99 -1.90 -4.62 7.68
C ALA A 99 -3.14 -3.70 7.74
N PRO A 100 -2.99 -2.37 7.55
CA PRO A 100 -4.12 -1.44 7.57
C PRO A 100 -5.04 -1.56 6.34
N TYR A 101 -4.85 -2.58 5.51
CA TYR A 101 -5.68 -2.93 4.38
C TYR A 101 -6.63 -4.06 4.76
N ASP A 102 -7.71 -4.26 3.99
CA ASP A 102 -8.78 -5.16 4.40
C ASP A 102 -8.37 -6.64 4.32
N ALA A 103 -7.62 -7.04 3.29
CA ALA A 103 -7.09 -8.41 3.17
C ALA A 103 -5.82 -8.49 2.31
N ARG A 104 -4.99 -9.50 2.57
CA ARG A 104 -3.77 -9.81 1.81
C ARG A 104 -4.03 -10.88 0.76
N LEU A 105 -3.58 -10.65 -0.46
CA LEU A 105 -3.66 -11.61 -1.56
C LEU A 105 -2.50 -12.61 -1.50
N VAL A 106 -2.82 -13.89 -1.64
CA VAL A 106 -1.84 -14.98 -1.68
C VAL A 106 -1.26 -15.09 -3.09
N ASP A 107 -0.17 -14.37 -3.34
CA ASP A 107 0.57 -14.34 -4.62
C ASP A 107 1.86 -15.19 -4.55
N ALA A 108 1.70 -16.50 -4.33
CA ALA A 108 2.83 -17.38 -4.01
C ALA A 108 3.88 -17.52 -5.13
N ASP A 109 3.47 -17.37 -6.40
CA ASP A 109 4.35 -17.45 -7.56
C ASP A 109 4.77 -16.06 -8.11
N GLY A 110 4.32 -14.97 -7.47
CA GLY A 110 4.67 -13.61 -7.84
C GLY A 110 3.99 -13.10 -9.11
N TRP A 111 2.99 -13.82 -9.63
CA TRP A 111 2.30 -13.45 -10.86
C TRP A 111 1.62 -12.10 -10.76
N LEU A 112 0.93 -11.82 -9.64
CA LEU A 112 0.25 -10.55 -9.45
C LEU A 112 1.27 -9.43 -9.30
N LEU A 113 2.34 -9.61 -8.52
CA LEU A 113 3.37 -8.57 -8.37
C LEU A 113 4.01 -8.18 -9.72
N ASP A 114 4.36 -9.17 -10.54
CA ASP A 114 4.94 -8.96 -11.86
C ASP A 114 3.94 -8.25 -12.78
N GLY A 115 2.70 -8.74 -12.82
CA GLY A 115 1.61 -8.15 -13.57
C GLY A 115 1.31 -6.69 -13.16
N LEU A 116 1.33 -6.37 -11.87
CA LEU A 116 1.12 -5.01 -11.39
C LEU A 116 2.26 -4.07 -11.81
N ARG A 117 3.51 -4.56 -11.89
CA ARG A 117 4.67 -3.76 -12.31
C ARG A 117 4.75 -3.54 -13.81
N HIS A 118 4.30 -4.51 -14.60
CA HIS A 118 4.57 -4.54 -16.04
C HIS A 118 3.33 -4.53 -16.93
N GLY A 119 2.16 -4.77 -16.35
CA GLY A 119 0.89 -4.78 -17.07
C GLY A 119 0.37 -3.38 -17.39
N THR A 120 -0.76 -3.35 -18.10
CA THR A 120 -1.43 -2.09 -18.51
C THR A 120 -2.66 -1.82 -17.65
N PHE A 121 -3.41 -2.85 -17.30
CA PHE A 121 -4.60 -2.74 -16.45
C PHE A 121 -4.88 -4.07 -15.75
N VAL A 122 -5.65 -4.00 -14.67
CA VAL A 122 -6.25 -5.17 -14.03
C VAL A 122 -7.75 -4.96 -13.87
N TYR A 123 -8.51 -6.00 -14.21
CA TYR A 123 -9.89 -6.16 -13.80
C TYR A 123 -9.94 -7.07 -12.59
N LEU A 124 -10.68 -6.71 -11.56
CA LEU A 124 -10.86 -7.57 -10.38
C LEU A 124 -12.31 -7.61 -9.92
N ARG A 125 -12.73 -8.75 -9.39
CA ARG A 125 -14.06 -8.97 -8.84
C ARG A 125 -14.03 -10.06 -7.78
N HIS A 126 -14.79 -9.87 -6.71
CA HIS A 126 -14.94 -10.89 -5.69
C HIS A 126 -15.94 -11.98 -6.11
N HIS A 127 -15.63 -13.25 -5.84
CA HIS A 127 -16.45 -14.39 -6.25
C HIS A 127 -17.85 -14.39 -5.62
N ALA A 128 -18.03 -13.78 -4.46
CA ALA A 128 -19.35 -13.68 -3.82
C ALA A 128 -20.27 -12.65 -4.51
N ASP A 129 -19.75 -11.87 -5.46
CA ASP A 129 -20.52 -10.91 -6.28
C ASP A 129 -20.42 -11.27 -7.78
N PRO A 130 -20.88 -12.46 -8.21
CA PRO A 130 -20.67 -12.94 -9.57
C PRO A 130 -21.40 -12.11 -10.65
N THR A 131 -22.39 -11.31 -10.25
CA THR A 131 -23.12 -10.39 -11.11
C THR A 131 -22.64 -8.95 -10.97
N GLY A 132 -21.68 -8.68 -10.08
CA GLY A 132 -21.07 -7.38 -9.92
C GLY A 132 -20.20 -7.01 -11.13
N GLU A 133 -20.03 -5.71 -11.34
CA GLU A 133 -19.10 -5.19 -12.34
C GLU A 133 -17.65 -5.44 -11.90
N PHE A 134 -16.76 -5.61 -12.88
CA PHE A 134 -15.33 -5.68 -12.58
C PHE A 134 -14.82 -4.28 -12.26
N ALA A 135 -14.10 -4.15 -11.14
CA ALA A 135 -13.31 -2.97 -10.86
C ALA A 135 -12.15 -2.91 -11.86
N PHE A 136 -12.00 -1.78 -12.57
CA PHE A 136 -10.92 -1.55 -13.52
C PHE A 136 -9.87 -0.64 -12.90
N ILE A 137 -8.65 -1.15 -12.71
CA ILE A 137 -7.50 -0.36 -12.23
C ILE A 137 -6.52 -0.17 -13.40
N ASP A 138 -6.22 1.09 -13.69
CA ASP A 138 -5.17 1.48 -14.64
C ASP A 138 -3.79 1.28 -13.98
N LEU A 139 -2.87 0.58 -14.65
CA LEU A 139 -1.51 0.34 -14.15
C LEU A 139 -0.52 1.40 -14.66
N GLY A 140 -0.98 2.46 -15.32
CA GLY A 140 -0.15 3.60 -15.68
C GLY A 140 0.59 4.17 -14.46
N GLY A 141 1.92 4.13 -14.51
CA GLY A 141 2.80 4.63 -13.45
C GLY A 141 3.04 3.66 -12.28
N SER A 142 2.38 2.49 -12.27
CA SER A 142 2.51 1.47 -11.21
C SER A 142 3.96 1.03 -11.01
N PHE A 143 4.70 0.78 -12.09
CA PHE A 143 6.11 0.37 -12.04
C PHE A 143 6.93 1.31 -11.14
N ARG A 144 6.81 2.62 -11.37
CA ARG A 144 7.58 3.61 -10.62
C ARG A 144 7.11 3.66 -9.17
N ALA A 145 5.80 3.79 -8.94
CA ALA A 145 5.24 3.90 -7.59
C ALA A 145 5.57 2.67 -6.73
N ILE A 146 5.42 1.47 -7.28
CA ILE A 146 5.75 0.20 -6.62
C ILE A 146 7.24 0.14 -6.29
N ASN A 147 8.13 0.49 -7.23
CA ASN A 147 9.57 0.45 -6.95
C ASN A 147 10.02 1.50 -5.92
N GLU A 148 9.39 2.67 -5.88
CA GLU A 148 9.64 3.66 -4.84
C GLU A 148 9.19 3.17 -3.47
N ALA A 149 7.97 2.64 -3.35
CA ALA A 149 7.45 2.07 -2.10
C ALA A 149 8.27 0.86 -1.62
N LEU A 150 8.78 0.07 -2.56
CA LEU A 150 9.57 -1.12 -2.25
C LEU A 150 11.08 -0.87 -2.18
N TYR A 151 11.53 0.39 -2.24
CA TYR A 151 12.95 0.72 -2.30
C TYR A 151 13.76 0.14 -1.12
N TRP A 152 13.16 0.12 0.07
CA TRP A 152 13.76 -0.44 1.28
C TRP A 152 13.38 -1.91 1.54
N CYS A 153 12.51 -2.49 0.71
CA CYS A 153 12.24 -3.91 0.76
C CYS A 153 13.35 -4.64 0.04
N ALA A 154 13.95 -5.59 0.74
CA ALA A 154 14.96 -6.41 0.13
C ALA A 154 14.30 -7.68 -0.43
N PRO A 155 14.74 -8.22 -1.58
CA PRO A 155 15.14 -9.61 -1.53
C PRO A 155 16.40 -9.63 -0.66
N ARG A 156 16.26 -9.94 0.65
CA ARG A 156 17.46 -10.19 1.45
C ARG A 156 18.09 -11.44 0.83
N VAL A 157 19.33 -11.30 0.39
CA VAL A 157 20.21 -12.44 0.08
C VAL A 157 20.03 -13.49 1.20
N ALA A 158 19.97 -14.77 0.81
CA ALA A 158 19.75 -15.85 1.76
C ALA A 158 20.76 -15.71 2.92
N PRO A 159 20.47 -16.19 4.15
CA PRO A 159 21.42 -16.06 5.27
C PRO A 159 22.84 -16.52 4.94
N ALA A 160 23.00 -17.47 4.00
CA ALA A 160 24.28 -17.97 3.50
C ALA A 160 25.05 -17.00 2.57
N GLU A 161 24.37 -16.00 2.02
CA GLU A 161 24.88 -14.99 1.08
C GLU A 161 24.93 -13.58 1.72
N GLN A 162 24.49 -13.45 2.98
CA GLN A 162 24.65 -12.24 3.76
C GLN A 162 26.12 -12.10 4.16
N ASN A 163 26.69 -10.90 3.96
CA ASN A 163 28.03 -10.61 4.47
C ASN A 163 28.02 -10.79 5.99
N GLU A 164 29.02 -11.49 6.52
CA GLU A 164 29.24 -11.51 7.96
C GLU A 164 29.43 -10.07 8.45
N LEU A 165 28.82 -9.74 9.60
CA LEU A 165 28.99 -8.45 10.25
C LEU A 165 30.49 -8.17 10.35
N SER A 166 30.97 -7.14 9.63
CA SER A 166 32.36 -6.76 9.67
C SER A 166 32.68 -6.30 11.09
N ASP A 167 33.44 -7.11 11.81
CA ASP A 167 33.93 -6.81 13.16
C ASP A 167 35.04 -5.75 13.05
N VAL A 168 34.63 -4.51 12.78
CA VAL A 168 35.50 -3.34 12.87
C VAL A 168 35.21 -2.64 14.19
N ASP A 169 35.58 -3.29 15.29
CA ASP A 169 36.39 -2.67 16.35
C ASP A 169 36.75 -3.67 17.45
N THR A 170 38.01 -4.13 17.45
CA THR A 170 38.88 -4.14 18.64
C THR A 170 40.32 -4.35 18.19
N THR A 171 40.90 -3.31 17.59
CA THR A 171 42.36 -3.19 17.53
C THR A 171 42.85 -3.07 18.98
N THR A 172 43.15 -4.21 19.61
CA THR A 172 43.86 -4.24 20.88
C THR A 172 45.24 -3.68 20.60
N GLN A 173 45.50 -2.46 21.06
CA GLN A 173 46.85 -1.90 21.16
C GLN A 173 47.71 -2.89 21.95
N GLN A 174 48.47 -3.75 21.28
CA GLN A 174 49.62 -4.39 21.89
C GLN A 174 50.80 -3.43 21.73
N GLY A 175 50.97 -2.62 22.77
CA GLY A 175 52.12 -1.77 22.94
C GLY A 175 53.41 -2.57 22.88
N GLU A 176 54.42 -1.96 22.26
CA GLU A 176 55.82 -2.36 22.30
C GLU A 176 56.25 -2.64 23.74
N THR A 177 56.70 -3.86 24.02
CA THR A 177 57.53 -4.13 25.20
C THR A 177 58.98 -4.21 24.75
N ARG A 178 59.73 -3.19 25.15
CA ARG A 178 61.19 -3.08 25.08
C ARG A 178 61.85 -3.89 26.18
#